data_AF-A0A933V7U0-F1
#
_entry.id   AF-A0A933V7U0-F1
#
_cell.length_a   1.000
_cell.length_b   1.000
_cell.length_c   1.000
_cell.angle_alpha   90.00
_cell.angle_beta   90.00
_cell.angle_gamma   90.00
#
_symmetry.space_group_name_H-M   'P 1'
#
loop_
_entity.id
_entity.type
_entity.pdbx_description
1 polymer ?
#
loop_
_entity_poly.entity_id
_entity_poly.type
_entity_poly.pdbx_seq_one_letter_code
_entity_poly.pdbx_strand_id
1 'polypeptide(L)'
;MNRISDEAALAARIRGVLDQGTSELSPKASLRLYEARCDALRHQAAPVTALSLAGVGHLLGDSLHRHYRGILAFVALAVGAFGVQVWQNEQEAAALAEIDSELLGDEVPPSAYTDQGFMEWLQQLSESEEDSLPE
;
A
#
# COMPACT_ATOMS: atom_id res chain seq x y z
N MET A 1 -28.37 11.49 -20.40
CA MET A 1 -28.09 11.89 -21.80
C MET A 1 -27.99 13.41 -22.02
N ASN A 2 -28.49 14.30 -21.14
CA ASN A 2 -28.44 15.76 -21.38
C ASN A 2 -27.06 16.41 -21.19
N ARG A 3 -26.29 16.00 -20.18
CA ARG A 3 -25.04 16.68 -19.78
C ARG A 3 -23.97 16.72 -20.88
N ILE A 4 -23.86 15.65 -21.68
CA ILE A 4 -22.88 15.56 -22.76
C ILE A 4 -23.25 16.51 -23.91
N SER A 5 -24.54 16.68 -24.19
CA SER A 5 -25.04 17.61 -25.20
C SER A 5 -24.84 19.07 -24.77
N ASP A 6 -25.02 19.37 -23.48
CA ASP A 6 -24.81 20.71 -22.91
C ASP A 6 -23.33 21.13 -23.00
N GLU A 7 -22.41 20.21 -22.72
CA GLU A 7 -20.97 20.43 -22.82
C GLU A 7 -20.52 20.66 -24.28
N ALA A 8 -21.05 19.87 -25.22
CA ALA A 8 -20.78 20.06 -26.64
C ALA A 8 -21.29 21.42 -27.17
N ALA A 9 -22.48 21.86 -26.72
CA ALA A 9 -23.04 23.15 -27.08
C ALA A 9 -22.20 24.33 -26.53
N LEU A 10 -21.70 24.20 -25.30
CA LEU A 10 -20.81 25.18 -24.68
C LEU A 10 -19.46 25.25 -25.42
N ALA A 11 -18.87 24.11 -25.77
CA ALA A 11 -17.64 24.04 -26.55
C ALA A 11 -17.79 24.70 -27.92
N ALA A 12 -18.92 24.48 -28.61
CA ALA A 12 -19.22 25.11 -29.89
C ALA A 12 -19.33 26.63 -29.78
N ARG A 13 -19.95 27.14 -28.70
CA ARG A 13 -20.04 28.59 -28.42
C ARG A 13 -18.67 29.21 -28.16
N ILE A 14 -17.85 28.57 -27.32
CA ILE A 14 -16.49 29.06 -27.02
C ILE A 14 -15.65 29.11 -28.30
N ARG A 15 -15.72 28.06 -29.13
CA ARG A 15 -15.04 28.04 -30.44
C ARG A 15 -15.48 29.21 -31.31
N GLY A 16 -16.79 29.44 -31.45
CA GLY A 16 -17.31 30.52 -32.28
C GLY A 16 -16.83 31.92 -31.83
N VAL A 17 -16.83 32.17 -30.51
CA VAL A 17 -16.34 33.46 -29.96
C VAL A 17 -14.84 33.62 -30.20
N LEU A 18 -14.06 32.56 -30.07
CA LEU A 18 -12.61 32.60 -30.31
C LEU A 18 -12.29 32.77 -31.80
N ASP A 19 -13.00 32.07 -32.68
CA ASP A 19 -12.87 32.22 -34.13
C ASP A 19 -13.23 33.64 -34.59
N GLN A 20 -14.25 34.24 -33.98
CA GLN A 20 -14.59 35.64 -34.22
C GLN A 20 -13.46 36.57 -33.77
N GLY A 21 -12.92 36.40 -32.56
CA GLY A 21 -11.80 37.20 -32.06
C GLY A 21 -10.52 37.04 -32.88
N THR A 22 -10.29 35.87 -33.49
CA THR A 22 -9.15 35.66 -34.40
C THR A 22 -9.37 36.21 -35.81
N SER A 23 -10.60 36.23 -36.30
CA SER A 23 -10.93 36.82 -37.61
C SER A 23 -10.92 38.35 -37.60
N GLU A 24 -11.14 38.98 -36.45
CA GLU A 24 -11.01 40.43 -36.24
C GLU A 24 -9.56 40.90 -36.02
N LEU A 25 -8.57 40.00 -36.05
CA LEU A 25 -7.17 40.38 -35.89
C LEU A 25 -6.73 41.32 -37.02
N SER A 26 -6.16 42.47 -36.63
CA SER A 26 -5.69 43.47 -37.59
C SER A 26 -4.67 42.84 -38.57
N PRO A 27 -4.73 43.15 -39.87
CA PRO A 27 -3.79 42.63 -40.86
C PRO A 27 -2.32 42.93 -40.53
N LYS A 28 -2.07 44.01 -39.78
CA LYS A 28 -0.73 44.37 -39.30
C LYS A 28 -0.21 43.43 -38.21
N ALA A 29 -1.09 42.93 -37.35
CA ALA A 29 -0.72 41.97 -36.31
C ALA A 29 -0.38 40.60 -36.90
N SER A 30 -1.18 40.11 -37.86
CA SER A 30 -0.88 38.87 -38.57
C SER A 30 0.41 38.96 -39.37
N LEU A 31 0.68 40.10 -40.02
CA LEU A 31 1.93 40.34 -40.74
C LEU A 31 3.15 40.31 -39.81
N ARG A 32 3.08 40.99 -38.65
CA ARG A 32 4.16 40.95 -37.65
C ARG A 32 4.39 39.56 -37.08
N LEU A 33 3.33 38.80 -36.87
CA LEU A 33 3.42 37.42 -36.38
C LEU A 33 4.06 36.51 -37.44
N TYR A 34 3.74 36.73 -38.72
CA TYR A 34 4.36 36.05 -39.84
C TYR A 34 5.86 36.37 -39.96
N GLU A 35 6.23 37.66 -39.85
CA GLU A 35 7.63 38.09 -39.82
C GLU A 35 8.40 37.45 -38.65
N ALA A 36 7.84 37.52 -37.44
CA ALA A 36 8.42 36.88 -36.27
C ALA A 36 8.55 35.36 -36.41
N ARG A 37 7.57 34.70 -37.07
CA ARG A 37 7.63 33.27 -37.37
C ARG A 37 8.75 32.96 -38.36
N CYS A 38 8.87 33.72 -39.43
CA CYS A 38 9.96 33.54 -40.40
C CYS A 38 11.33 33.74 -39.74
N ASP A 39 11.46 34.72 -38.85
CA ASP A 39 12.69 34.96 -38.11
C ASP A 39 13.00 33.83 -37.12
N ALA A 40 12.01 33.36 -36.35
CA ALA A 40 12.16 32.22 -35.45
C ALA A 40 12.51 30.93 -36.20
N LEU A 41 11.89 30.66 -37.36
CA LEU A 41 12.18 29.48 -38.17
C LEU A 41 13.58 29.51 -38.78
N ARG A 42 14.10 30.71 -39.11
CA ARG A 42 15.51 30.85 -39.52
C ARG A 42 16.47 30.45 -38.40
N HIS A 43 16.11 30.72 -37.15
CA HIS A 43 16.90 30.37 -35.98
C HIS A 43 16.60 28.96 -35.44
N GLN A 44 15.52 28.31 -35.87
CA GLN A 44 15.05 27.04 -35.33
C GLN A 44 15.18 25.91 -36.35
N ALA A 45 16.40 25.38 -36.47
CA ALA A 45 16.70 24.16 -37.24
C ALA A 45 16.46 22.85 -36.44
N ALA A 46 15.73 22.89 -35.31
CA ALA A 46 15.47 21.72 -34.46
C ALA A 46 13.96 21.53 -34.19
N PRO A 47 13.43 20.31 -34.32
CA PRO A 47 11.99 20.04 -34.22
C PRO A 47 11.46 20.34 -32.82
N VAL A 48 10.41 21.16 -32.75
CA VAL A 48 9.70 21.55 -31.53
C VAL A 48 8.86 20.38 -31.01
N THR A 49 9.50 19.45 -30.31
CA THR A 49 8.86 18.43 -29.46
C THR A 49 8.64 18.93 -28.03
N ALA A 50 9.13 20.12 -27.67
CA ALA A 50 9.14 20.64 -26.30
C ALA A 50 7.76 21.13 -25.80
N LEU A 51 6.91 21.68 -26.67
CA LEU A 51 5.59 22.19 -26.27
C LEU A 51 4.56 21.08 -25.98
N SER A 52 4.66 19.94 -26.68
CA SER A 52 3.87 18.74 -26.37
C SER A 52 4.37 18.07 -25.08
N LEU A 53 5.68 18.12 -24.84
CA LEU A 53 6.30 17.54 -23.64
C LEU A 53 6.01 18.34 -22.35
N ALA A 54 5.79 19.65 -22.43
CA ALA A 54 5.47 20.46 -21.23
C ALA A 54 4.12 20.08 -20.60
N GLY A 55 3.08 19.80 -21.41
CA GLY A 55 1.78 19.36 -20.91
C GLY A 55 1.73 17.87 -20.58
N VAL A 56 2.23 17.02 -21.48
CA VAL A 56 2.22 15.56 -21.31
C VAL A 56 3.24 15.10 -20.26
N GLY A 57 4.41 15.74 -20.20
CA GLY A 57 5.43 15.47 -19.21
C GLY A 57 5.02 15.86 -17.79
N HIS A 58 4.19 16.90 -17.63
CA HIS A 58 3.63 17.25 -16.32
C HIS A 58 2.59 16.23 -15.86
N LEU A 59 1.73 15.75 -16.76
CA LEU A 59 0.74 14.72 -16.43
C LEU A 59 1.38 13.35 -16.13
N LEU A 60 2.38 12.95 -16.91
CA LEU A 60 3.15 11.73 -16.66
C LEU A 60 3.98 11.85 -15.37
N GLY A 61 4.61 13.01 -15.15
CA GLY A 61 5.40 13.29 -13.95
C GLY A 61 4.57 13.27 -12.67
N ASP A 62 3.39 13.89 -12.66
CA ASP A 62 2.51 13.89 -11.47
C ASP A 62 1.94 12.50 -11.17
N SER A 63 1.59 11.72 -12.21
CA SER A 63 1.13 10.35 -12.06
C SER A 63 2.20 9.45 -11.43
N LEU A 64 3.44 9.49 -11.96
CA LEU A 64 4.54 8.69 -11.44
C LEU A 64 4.89 9.10 -10.00
N HIS A 65 5.00 10.41 -9.74
CA HIS A 65 5.30 10.92 -8.40
C HIS A 65 4.24 10.52 -7.36
N ARG A 66 2.97 10.49 -7.74
CA ARG A 66 1.87 10.02 -6.87
C ARG A 66 1.98 8.53 -6.54
N HIS A 67 2.36 7.69 -7.51
CA HIS A 67 2.56 6.25 -7.28
C HIS A 67 3.74 6.00 -6.33
N TYR A 68 4.86 6.70 -6.50
CA TYR A 68 6.01 6.56 -5.60
C TYR A 68 5.69 6.96 -4.16
N ARG A 69 4.92 8.04 -3.95
CA ARG A 69 4.48 8.44 -2.61
C ARG A 69 3.56 7.41 -1.96
N GLY A 70 2.66 6.79 -2.72
CA GLY A 70 1.80 5.73 -2.23
C GLY A 70 2.57 4.48 -1.79
N ILE A 71 3.51 4.03 -2.61
CA ILE A 71 4.38 2.88 -2.29
C ILE A 71 5.23 3.19 -1.06
N LEU A 72 5.83 4.38 -0.98
CA LEU A 72 6.64 4.77 0.18
C LEU A 72 5.81 4.80 1.47
N ALA A 73 4.59 5.35 1.43
CA ALA A 73 3.69 5.38 2.58
C ALA A 73 3.30 3.95 3.02
N PHE A 74 3.03 3.05 2.07
CA PHE A 74 2.72 1.65 2.35
C PHE A 74 3.91 0.92 3.01
N VAL A 75 5.12 1.11 2.49
CA VAL A 75 6.35 0.53 3.06
C VAL A 75 6.60 1.08 4.47
N ALA A 76 6.46 2.39 4.68
CA ALA A 76 6.62 3.00 6.00
C ALA A 76 5.61 2.43 7.02
N LEU A 77 4.36 2.21 6.59
CA LEU A 77 3.32 1.61 7.43
C LEU A 77 3.66 0.15 7.77
N ALA A 78 4.09 -0.63 6.79
CA ALA A 78 4.52 -2.01 7.02
C ALA A 78 5.68 -2.07 8.01
N VAL A 79 6.72 -1.24 7.83
CA VAL A 79 7.87 -1.17 8.75
C VAL A 79 7.42 -0.79 10.16
N GLY A 80 6.53 0.21 10.30
CA GLY A 80 5.98 0.60 11.60
C GLY A 80 5.21 -0.54 12.28
N ALA A 81 4.35 -1.25 11.52
CA ALA A 81 3.56 -2.35 12.05
C ALA A 81 4.42 -3.55 12.49
N PHE A 82 5.40 -3.94 11.67
CA PHE A 82 6.35 -5.01 12.01
C PHE A 82 7.29 -4.62 13.14
N GLY A 83 7.76 -3.37 13.18
CA GLY A 83 8.62 -2.86 14.24
C GLY A 83 7.97 -2.92 15.62
N VAL A 84 6.67 -2.61 15.70
CA VAL A 84 5.89 -2.73 16.94
C VAL A 84 5.78 -4.18 17.41
N GLN A 85 5.55 -5.14 16.50
CA GLN A 85 5.51 -6.57 16.82
C GLN A 85 6.86 -7.08 17.36
N VAL A 86 7.96 -6.67 16.73
CA VAL A 86 9.32 -7.03 17.20
C VAL A 86 9.57 -6.48 18.62
N TRP A 87 9.15 -5.23 18.89
CA TRP A 87 9.30 -4.63 20.22
C TRP A 87 8.43 -5.29 21.30
N GLN A 88 7.27 -5.86 20.93
CA GLN A 88 6.41 -6.60 21.85
C GLN A 88 7.01 -7.95 22.22
N ASN A 89 7.67 -8.64 21.28
CA ASN A 89 8.35 -9.91 21.55
C ASN A 89 9.49 -9.77 22.58
N GLU A 90 10.15 -8.61 22.65
CA GLU A 90 11.16 -8.36 23.69
C GLU A 90 10.53 -8.24 25.10
N GLN A 91 9.26 -7.85 25.21
CA GLN A 91 8.55 -7.79 26.49
C GLN A 91 7.95 -9.15 26.89
N GLU A 92 7.49 -9.94 25.91
CA GLU A 92 6.96 -11.29 26.16
C GLU A 92 8.06 -12.28 26.61
N ALA A 93 9.30 -12.12 26.11
CA ALA A 93 10.44 -12.93 26.55
C ALA A 93 10.78 -12.74 28.05
N ALA A 94 10.48 -11.57 28.62
CA ALA A 94 10.64 -11.32 30.05
C ALA A 94 9.48 -11.90 30.88
N ALA A 95 8.26 -11.96 30.32
CA ALA A 95 7.08 -12.47 31.00
C ALA A 95 6.97 -14.01 30.99
N LEU A 96 7.48 -14.69 29.96
CA LEU A 96 7.46 -16.15 29.86
C LEU A 96 8.53 -16.86 30.70
N ALA A 97 9.63 -16.16 31.06
CA ALA A 97 10.66 -16.70 31.94
C ALA A 97 10.19 -16.85 33.40
N GLU A 98 9.20 -16.04 33.81
CA GLU A 98 8.67 -16.07 35.17
C GLU A 98 7.78 -17.30 35.41
N ILE A 99 7.00 -17.71 34.39
CA ILE A 99 6.09 -18.87 34.47
C ILE A 99 6.87 -20.20 34.50
N ASP A 100 7.93 -20.35 33.69
CA ASP A 100 8.72 -21.60 33.65
C ASP A 100 9.64 -21.76 34.89
N SER A 101 9.99 -20.65 35.55
CA SER A 101 10.73 -20.68 36.82
C SER A 101 9.86 -21.11 38.01
N GLU A 102 8.55 -20.92 37.92
CA GLU A 102 7.59 -21.42 38.92
C GLU A 102 7.36 -22.93 38.73
N LEU A 103 7.43 -23.44 37.49
CA LEU A 103 7.32 -24.88 37.19
C LEU A 103 8.62 -25.66 37.46
N LEU A 104 9.80 -25.09 37.18
CA LEU A 104 11.09 -25.74 37.47
C LEU A 104 11.48 -25.70 38.97
N GLY A 105 10.80 -24.88 39.77
CA GLY A 105 11.05 -24.72 41.19
C GLY A 105 10.14 -25.55 42.11
N ASP A 106 9.02 -26.06 41.60
CA ASP A 106 8.11 -26.89 42.40
C ASP A 106 8.56 -28.35 42.33
N GLU A 107 9.36 -28.77 43.29
CA GLU A 107 9.53 -30.19 43.60
C GLU A 107 8.17 -30.72 44.07
N VAL A 108 7.38 -31.25 43.12
CA VAL A 108 6.10 -31.88 43.41
C VAL A 108 6.30 -32.89 44.54
N PRO A 109 5.72 -32.65 45.73
CA PRO A 109 5.97 -33.50 46.87
C PRO A 109 5.51 -34.93 46.54
N PRO A 110 6.26 -35.97 46.94
CA PRO A 110 5.98 -37.37 46.57
C PRO A 110 4.57 -37.87 46.95
N SER A 111 3.86 -37.13 47.81
CA SER A 111 2.44 -37.37 48.13
C SER A 111 1.47 -37.10 46.99
N ALA A 112 1.82 -36.29 45.98
CA ALA A 112 0.95 -36.03 44.83
C ALA A 112 0.87 -37.23 43.87
N TYR A 113 1.88 -38.09 43.86
CA TYR A 113 1.84 -39.38 43.17
C TYR A 113 0.96 -40.43 43.87
N THR A 114 0.48 -40.14 45.09
CA THR A 114 -0.38 -41.03 45.88
C THR A 114 -1.83 -40.56 45.88
N ASP A 115 -2.29 -39.91 44.81
CA ASP A 115 -3.71 -39.61 44.66
C ASP A 115 -4.51 -40.91 44.44
N GLN A 116 -5.74 -40.95 44.95
CA GLN A 116 -6.60 -42.15 44.97
C GLN A 116 -6.77 -42.78 43.57
N GLY A 117 -6.75 -41.95 42.51
CA GLY A 117 -6.86 -42.42 41.13
C GLY A 117 -5.68 -43.29 40.64
N PHE A 118 -4.46 -43.09 41.14
CA PHE A 118 -3.33 -43.96 40.76
C PHE A 118 -3.44 -45.35 41.40
N MET A 119 -3.99 -45.42 42.62
CA MET A 119 -4.26 -46.71 43.26
C MET A 119 -5.38 -47.47 42.54
N GLU A 120 -6.44 -46.79 42.09
CA GLU A 120 -7.49 -47.42 41.27
C GLU A 120 -6.95 -47.96 39.94
N TRP A 121 -6.02 -47.24 39.31
CA TRP A 121 -5.36 -47.70 38.08
C TRP A 121 -4.46 -48.92 38.31
N LEU A 122 -3.68 -48.94 39.39
CA LEU A 122 -2.89 -50.13 39.78
C LEU A 122 -3.78 -51.33 40.10
N GLN A 123 -4.94 -51.09 40.72
CA GLN A 123 -5.90 -52.13 41.05
C GLN A 123 -6.50 -52.74 39.78
N GLN A 124 -6.92 -51.91 38.82
CA GLN A 124 -7.41 -52.37 37.51
C GLN A 124 -6.35 -53.16 36.73
N LEU A 125 -5.08 -52.75 36.79
CA LEU A 125 -3.99 -53.54 36.20
C LEU A 125 -3.86 -54.90 36.86
N SER A 126 -3.88 -54.96 38.20
CA SER A 126 -3.78 -56.24 38.92
C SER A 126 -4.96 -57.19 38.65
N GLU A 127 -6.17 -56.64 38.52
CA GLU A 127 -7.38 -57.40 38.18
C GLU A 127 -7.35 -57.90 36.73
N SER A 128 -6.79 -57.10 35.82
CA SER A 128 -6.62 -57.48 34.41
C SER A 128 -5.52 -58.53 34.20
N GLU A 129 -4.54 -58.62 35.09
CA GLU A 129 -3.46 -59.60 35.02
C GLU A 129 -3.91 -60.98 35.58
N GLU A 130 -4.78 -60.99 36.59
CA GLU A 130 -5.35 -62.20 37.19
C GLU A 130 -6.39 -62.90 36.27
N ASP A 131 -7.11 -62.16 35.42
CA ASP A 131 -8.07 -62.73 34.44
C ASP A 131 -7.38 -63.31 33.19
N SER A 132 -6.04 -63.29 33.13
CA SER A 132 -5.25 -63.71 31.96
C SER A 132 -4.53 -65.06 32.09
N LEU A 133 -4.74 -65.79 33.20
CA LEU A 133 -4.19 -67.14 33.37
C LEU A 133 -5.16 -68.22 32.85
N PRO A 134 -4.83 -68.96 31.78
CA PRO A 134 -5.62 -70.10 31.34
C PRO A 134 -5.31 -71.34 32.21
N GLU A 135 -6.35 -71.99 32.76
CA GLU A 135 -6.34 -73.43 33.09
C GLU A 135 -6.57 -74.28 31.82
#